data_AF-A0A933WWY3-F1
#
_entry.id   AF-A0A933WWY3-F1
#
_cell.length_a   1.000
_cell.length_b   1.000
_cell.length_c   1.000
_cell.angle_alpha   90.00
_cell.angle_beta   90.00
_cell.angle_gamma   90.00
#
_symmetry.space_group_name_H-M   'P 1'
#
loop_
_entity.id
_entity.type
_entity.pdbx_description
1 polymer ?
#
loop_
_entity_poly.entity_id
_entity_poly.type
_entity_poly.pdbx_seq_one_letter_code
_entity_poly.pdbx_strand_id
1 'polypeptide(L)'
;MFARRGFALAAGLCALAAVTTAFTFQQLSLVQDNQNLLRTRLEGQWTLNTAMTRHLQPELGTTAPQTLGFTNDPKVMERLVAQKDRLAGMHLFQSGMLTMDGKTYPYVVTDEHGNATLIYFQTRSSEIGAATSVSLALGVGRPKTQDLLFYGGAADGTTGASAYQRSDATVVATPASGPVLK
;
A
#
# COMPACT_ATOMS: atom_id res chain seq x y z
N MET A 1 -3.47 80.12 -47.11
CA MET A 1 -4.61 79.46 -47.78
C MET A 1 -4.34 77.96 -47.76
N PHE A 2 -5.27 77.18 -47.20
CA PHE A 2 -5.38 75.69 -47.14
C PHE A 2 -4.20 74.92 -46.49
N ALA A 3 -4.25 74.23 -45.32
CA ALA A 3 -5.23 73.48 -44.52
C ALA A 3 -5.04 71.95 -44.61
N ARG A 4 -5.00 71.31 -43.41
CA ARG A 4 -5.33 69.89 -43.07
C ARG A 4 -4.34 68.80 -43.52
N ARG A 5 -4.18 67.64 -42.87
CA ARG A 5 -4.48 67.02 -41.55
C ARG A 5 -3.98 65.56 -41.72
N GLY A 6 -3.60 64.90 -40.61
CA GLY A 6 -3.63 63.44 -40.47
C GLY A 6 -2.37 62.70 -40.97
N PHE A 7 -1.99 61.53 -40.47
CA PHE A 7 -2.69 60.56 -39.62
C PHE A 7 -1.62 59.74 -38.88
N ALA A 8 -1.91 59.41 -37.62
CA ALA A 8 -1.15 58.44 -36.84
C ALA A 8 -1.25 57.03 -37.46
N LEU A 9 -0.14 56.29 -37.47
CA LEU A 9 -0.12 54.86 -37.74
C LEU A 9 0.44 54.16 -36.51
N ALA A 10 -0.48 53.83 -35.60
CA ALA A 10 -0.30 52.87 -34.53
C ALA A 10 -1.29 51.74 -34.80
N ALA A 11 -0.79 50.50 -34.90
CA ALA A 11 -1.47 49.20 -34.78
C ALA A 11 -0.78 48.21 -35.75
N GLY A 12 -0.43 46.99 -35.38
CA GLY A 12 -0.64 46.30 -34.12
C GLY A 12 0.22 45.04 -34.14
N LEU A 13 0.95 44.82 -33.04
CA LEU A 13 1.54 43.53 -32.76
C LEU A 13 0.44 42.71 -32.07
N CYS A 14 -0.27 41.88 -32.84
CA CYS A 14 -1.09 40.81 -32.25
C CYS A 14 -0.13 39.77 -31.65
N ALA A 15 0.21 39.93 -30.37
CA ALA A 15 0.84 38.88 -29.61
C ALA A 15 -0.20 37.78 -29.36
N LEU A 16 -0.12 36.70 -30.14
CA LEU A 16 -0.80 35.46 -29.79
C LEU A 16 -0.14 34.91 -28.52
N ALA A 17 -0.78 35.15 -27.38
CA ALA A 17 -0.50 34.41 -26.16
C ALA A 17 -0.99 32.97 -26.36
N ALA A 18 -0.08 32.09 -26.77
CA ALA A 18 -0.32 30.66 -26.70
C ALA A 18 -0.38 30.28 -25.21
N VAL A 19 -1.59 30.14 -24.68
CA VAL A 19 -1.80 29.55 -23.35
C VAL A 19 -1.53 28.06 -23.50
N THR A 20 -0.27 27.65 -23.31
CA THR A 20 0.08 26.24 -23.17
C THR A 20 -0.42 25.79 -21.81
N THR A 21 -1.56 25.13 -21.76
CA THR A 21 -2.00 24.39 -20.58
C THR A 21 -1.01 23.25 -20.36
N ALA A 22 -0.09 23.45 -19.42
CA ALA A 22 0.78 22.38 -18.94
C ALA A 22 -0.10 21.35 -18.21
N PHE A 23 -0.45 20.26 -18.89
CA PHE A 23 -0.97 19.07 -18.23
C PHE A 23 0.16 18.49 -17.39
N THR A 24 0.16 18.77 -16.08
CA THR A 24 1.00 18.03 -15.14
C THR A 24 0.47 16.62 -15.07
N PHE A 25 1.17 15.67 -15.67
CA PHE A 25 0.93 14.24 -15.41
C PHE A 25 1.24 14.02 -13.93
N GLN A 26 0.22 13.83 -13.11
CA GLN A 26 0.46 13.42 -11.73
C GLN A 26 1.00 11.99 -11.76
N GLN A 27 2.31 11.90 -11.62
CA GLN A 27 3.02 10.63 -11.53
C GLN A 27 2.71 10.02 -10.15
N LEU A 28 2.29 8.75 -10.15
CA LEU A 28 2.17 8.01 -8.91
C LEU A 28 3.54 8.00 -8.22
N SER A 29 3.57 8.41 -6.96
CA SER A 29 4.79 8.48 -6.18
C SER A 29 4.56 7.87 -4.80
N LEU A 30 5.60 7.27 -4.25
CA LEU A 30 5.60 6.77 -2.89
C LEU A 30 6.15 7.85 -1.97
N VAL A 31 5.37 8.22 -0.96
CA VAL A 31 5.84 9.08 0.11
C VAL A 31 6.85 8.30 0.95
N GLN A 32 8.03 8.87 1.06
CA GLN A 32 9.14 8.30 1.81
C GLN A 32 8.98 8.66 3.28
N ASP A 33 8.32 7.79 4.04
CA ASP A 33 8.28 7.89 5.50
C ASP A 33 9.05 6.73 6.13
N ASN A 34 10.23 7.01 6.67
CA ASN A 34 11.06 6.01 7.34
C ASN A 34 10.63 5.74 8.79
N GLN A 35 9.72 6.56 9.34
CA GLN A 35 9.13 6.35 10.67
C GLN A 35 7.90 5.43 10.59
N ASN A 36 7.33 5.25 9.38
CA ASN A 36 6.25 4.30 9.16
C ASN A 36 6.74 2.85 9.37
N LEU A 37 6.24 2.22 10.44
CA LEU A 37 6.65 0.88 10.86
C LEU A 37 6.19 -0.21 9.89
N LEU A 38 5.05 -0.03 9.21
CA LEU A 38 4.63 -0.96 8.17
C LEU A 38 5.64 -0.95 7.03
N ARG A 39 6.07 0.23 6.58
CA ARG A 39 7.06 0.31 5.50
C ARG A 39 8.37 -0.41 5.83
N THR A 40 8.86 -0.30 7.06
CA THR A 40 10.16 -0.86 7.48
C THR A 40 10.09 -2.30 7.99
N ARG A 41 8.88 -2.83 8.24
CA ARG A 41 8.66 -4.13 8.89
C ARG A 41 7.54 -4.97 8.28
N LEU A 42 6.89 -4.58 7.18
CA LEU A 42 5.89 -5.43 6.52
C LEU A 42 6.53 -6.54 5.69
N GLU A 43 7.66 -6.24 5.03
CA GLU A 43 8.37 -7.20 4.18
C GLU A 43 8.76 -8.47 4.94
N GLY A 44 8.55 -9.63 4.29
CA GLY A 44 8.81 -10.94 4.88
C GLY A 44 7.66 -11.91 4.72
N GLN A 45 7.78 -13.05 5.39
CA GLN A 45 6.79 -14.13 5.38
C GLN A 45 6.05 -14.14 6.71
N TRP A 46 4.75 -14.39 6.61
CA TRP A 46 3.81 -14.36 7.72
C TRP A 46 2.95 -15.62 7.68
N THR A 47 2.77 -16.26 8.82
CA THR A 47 1.91 -17.43 8.99
C THR A 47 0.76 -17.08 9.92
N LEU A 48 -0.43 -17.58 9.60
CA LEU A 48 -1.63 -17.37 10.40
C LEU A 48 -1.40 -17.81 11.85
N ASN A 49 -1.62 -16.90 12.79
CA ASN A 49 -1.72 -17.21 14.20
C ASN A 49 -3.16 -17.59 14.52
N THR A 50 -3.47 -18.88 14.47
CA THR A 50 -4.83 -19.40 14.64
C THR A 50 -5.42 -19.08 16.01
N ALA A 51 -4.60 -19.08 17.06
CA ALA A 51 -5.05 -18.77 18.41
C ALA A 51 -5.51 -17.31 18.54
N MET A 52 -4.67 -16.37 18.08
CA MET A 52 -4.98 -14.95 18.10
C MET A 52 -6.11 -14.60 17.12
N THR A 53 -6.11 -15.19 15.93
CA THR A 53 -7.21 -15.00 14.96
C THR A 53 -8.55 -15.44 15.55
N ARG A 54 -8.61 -16.57 16.25
CA ARG A 54 -9.85 -16.99 16.94
C ARG A 54 -10.27 -15.99 18.03
N HIS A 55 -9.31 -15.40 18.73
CA HIS A 55 -9.59 -14.39 19.75
C HIS A 55 -10.19 -13.12 19.15
N LEU A 56 -9.73 -12.71 17.96
CA LEU A 56 -10.22 -11.53 17.25
C LEU A 56 -11.58 -11.72 16.57
N GLN A 57 -12.10 -12.96 16.51
CA GLN A 57 -13.43 -13.27 15.95
C GLN A 57 -13.65 -12.68 14.55
N PRO A 58 -12.86 -13.07 13.54
CA PRO A 58 -13.12 -12.64 12.17
C PRO A 58 -14.49 -13.11 11.70
N GLU A 59 -15.01 -12.43 10.69
CA GLU A 59 -16.34 -12.68 10.15
C GLU A 59 -16.55 -14.16 9.77
N LEU A 60 -17.65 -14.73 10.25
CA LEU A 60 -18.00 -16.14 10.04
C LEU A 60 -18.14 -16.43 8.54
N GLY A 61 -17.48 -17.50 8.07
CA GLY A 61 -17.51 -17.92 6.66
C GLY A 61 -16.40 -17.34 5.80
N THR A 62 -15.59 -16.40 6.32
CA THR A 62 -14.36 -15.98 5.65
C THR A 62 -13.20 -16.90 6.05
N THR A 63 -12.55 -17.53 5.06
CA THR A 63 -11.33 -18.30 5.31
C THR A 63 -10.14 -17.37 5.11
N ALA A 64 -9.48 -17.02 6.21
CA ALA A 64 -8.24 -16.26 6.18
C ALA A 64 -7.15 -17.06 5.43
N PRO A 65 -6.32 -16.40 4.60
CA PRO A 65 -5.13 -17.02 4.04
C PRO A 65 -4.27 -17.66 5.14
N GLN A 66 -3.67 -18.81 4.86
CA GLN A 66 -2.78 -19.46 5.83
C GLN A 66 -1.40 -18.76 5.86
N THR A 67 -1.01 -18.19 4.73
CA THR A 67 0.28 -17.56 4.54
C THR A 67 0.14 -16.23 3.79
N LEU A 68 0.90 -15.23 4.24
CA LEU A 68 1.10 -13.98 3.53
C LEU A 68 2.60 -13.74 3.34
N GLY A 69 2.99 -13.27 2.17
CA GLY A 69 4.35 -12.87 1.86
C GLY A 69 4.35 -11.48 1.26
N PHE A 70 5.18 -10.58 1.78
CA PHE A 70 5.32 -9.23 1.23
C PHE A 70 6.75 -9.04 0.75
N THR A 71 6.88 -8.60 -0.49
CA THR A 71 8.15 -8.22 -1.10
C THR A 71 8.04 -6.83 -1.67
N ASN A 72 9.10 -6.05 -1.56
CA ASN A 72 9.19 -4.77 -2.25
C ASN A 72 9.60 -5.02 -3.71
N ASP A 73 8.81 -4.48 -4.63
CA ASP A 73 9.11 -4.52 -6.06
C ASP A 73 8.80 -3.12 -6.64
N PRO A 74 9.84 -2.32 -6.97
CA PRO A 74 9.64 -0.97 -7.50
C PRO A 74 8.95 -0.98 -8.87
N LYS A 75 9.00 -2.09 -9.63
CA LYS A 75 8.34 -2.21 -10.94
C LYS A 75 6.82 -2.23 -10.82
N VAL A 76 6.27 -2.51 -9.64
CA VAL A 76 4.82 -2.54 -9.43
C VAL A 76 4.21 -1.16 -9.65
N MET A 77 4.91 -0.09 -9.27
CA MET A 77 4.43 1.28 -9.52
C MET A 77 4.32 1.61 -11.01
N GLU A 78 5.24 1.12 -11.83
CA GLU A 78 5.19 1.27 -13.29
C GLU A 78 3.98 0.53 -13.88
N ARG A 79 3.69 -0.67 -13.37
CA ARG A 79 2.55 -1.48 -13.82
C ARG A 79 1.21 -0.87 -13.40
N LEU A 80 1.17 -0.19 -12.25
CA LEU A 80 -0.03 0.43 -11.71
C LEU A 80 -0.38 1.79 -12.32
N VAL A 81 0.38 2.28 -13.32
CA VAL A 81 0.03 3.49 -14.06
C VAL A 81 -1.37 3.39 -14.70
N ALA A 82 -1.80 2.20 -15.11
CA ALA A 82 -3.15 1.96 -15.61
C ALA A 82 -4.25 2.19 -14.54
N GLN A 83 -3.87 2.18 -13.26
CA GLN A 83 -4.76 2.41 -12.10
C GLN A 83 -4.57 3.81 -11.50
N LYS A 84 -3.87 4.73 -12.20
CA LYS A 84 -3.51 6.05 -11.66
C LYS A 84 -4.71 6.85 -11.16
N ASP A 85 -5.85 6.80 -11.84
CA ASP A 85 -7.02 7.60 -11.48
C ASP A 85 -7.64 7.10 -10.18
N ARG A 86 -7.54 5.79 -9.91
CA ARG A 86 -7.97 5.18 -8.65
C ARG A 86 -7.03 5.53 -7.49
N LEU A 87 -5.74 5.59 -7.78
CA LEU A 87 -4.70 5.85 -6.79
C LEU A 87 -4.39 7.34 -6.61
N ALA A 88 -5.02 8.20 -7.43
CA ALA A 88 -4.79 9.63 -7.41
C ALA A 88 -5.20 10.23 -6.05
N GLY A 89 -4.33 11.04 -5.48
CA GLY A 89 -4.55 11.69 -4.19
C GLY A 89 -4.37 10.78 -2.97
N MET A 90 -4.11 9.48 -3.14
CA MET A 90 -3.83 8.57 -2.03
C MET A 90 -2.41 8.75 -1.50
N HIS A 91 -2.25 8.59 -0.19
CA HIS A 91 -0.96 8.64 0.49
C HIS A 91 -0.26 7.27 0.42
N LEU A 92 0.28 6.93 -0.75
CA LEU A 92 0.98 5.66 -0.97
C LEU A 92 2.36 5.70 -0.31
N PHE A 93 2.68 4.73 0.55
CA PHE A 93 4.00 4.67 1.22
C PHE A 93 4.75 3.35 1.00
N GLN A 94 4.10 2.35 0.40
CA GLN A 94 4.75 1.10 0.01
C GLN A 94 4.09 0.49 -1.21
N SER A 95 4.87 -0.22 -2.02
CA SER A 95 4.39 -1.04 -3.13
C SER A 95 5.20 -2.30 -3.26
N GLY A 96 4.63 -3.34 -3.87
CA GLY A 96 5.37 -4.53 -4.20
C GLY A 96 4.48 -5.72 -4.55
N MET A 97 4.97 -6.93 -4.27
CA MET A 97 4.22 -8.15 -4.56
C MET A 97 3.80 -8.84 -3.25
N LEU A 98 2.50 -9.11 -3.15
CA LEU A 98 1.83 -9.83 -2.08
C LEU A 98 1.62 -11.26 -2.55
N THR A 99 2.16 -12.23 -1.82
CA THR A 99 1.86 -13.65 -2.02
C THR A 99 0.87 -14.12 -0.95
N MET A 100 -0.29 -14.60 -1.35
CA MET A 100 -1.29 -15.22 -0.47
C MET A 100 -1.51 -16.66 -0.90
N ASP A 101 -1.19 -17.62 -0.04
CA ASP A 101 -1.33 -19.06 -0.30
C ASP A 101 -0.82 -19.46 -1.69
N GLY A 102 0.38 -18.97 -2.03
CA GLY A 102 1.08 -19.24 -3.30
C GLY A 102 0.64 -18.40 -4.51
N LYS A 103 -0.44 -17.60 -4.40
CA LYS A 103 -0.87 -16.67 -5.46
C LYS A 103 -0.28 -15.30 -5.23
N THR A 104 0.22 -14.67 -6.29
CA THR A 104 0.93 -13.39 -6.17
C THR A 104 0.15 -12.25 -6.83
N TYR A 105 0.09 -11.11 -6.15
CA TYR A 105 -0.68 -9.93 -6.51
C TYR A 105 0.20 -8.68 -6.37
N PRO A 106 0.23 -7.77 -7.35
CA PRO A 106 0.78 -6.44 -7.11
C PRO A 106 -0.07 -5.73 -6.04
N TYR A 107 0.59 -4.99 -5.15
CA TYR A 107 -0.06 -4.22 -4.11
C TYR A 107 0.55 -2.83 -3.92
N VAL A 108 -0.24 -1.96 -3.32
CA VAL A 108 0.20 -0.73 -2.66
C VAL A 108 -0.34 -0.70 -1.23
N VAL A 109 0.35 0.00 -0.35
CA VAL A 109 -0.17 0.36 0.96
C VAL A 109 -0.33 1.87 1.01
N THR A 110 -1.53 2.28 1.40
CA THR A 110 -1.90 3.68 1.60
C THR A 110 -2.30 3.91 3.04
N ASP A 111 -2.32 5.17 3.45
CA ASP A 111 -3.00 5.62 4.66
C ASP A 111 -4.35 6.24 4.29
N GLU A 112 -5.41 5.80 4.94
CA GLU A 112 -6.74 6.40 4.90
C GLU A 112 -7.19 6.73 6.33
N HIS A 113 -7.19 8.03 6.67
CA HIS A 113 -7.57 8.55 7.99
C HIS A 113 -6.74 8.00 9.17
N GLY A 114 -5.45 7.70 8.96
CA GLY A 114 -4.57 7.10 9.96
C GLY A 114 -4.63 5.57 10.00
N ASN A 115 -5.49 4.94 9.18
CA ASN A 115 -5.58 3.50 9.04
C ASN A 115 -4.81 3.06 7.80
N ALA A 116 -3.84 2.17 7.99
CA ALA A 116 -3.13 1.62 6.86
C ALA A 116 -4.05 0.64 6.10
N THR A 117 -4.15 0.85 4.80
CA THR A 117 -4.95 0.04 3.89
C THR A 117 -4.05 -0.57 2.83
N LEU A 118 -4.08 -1.90 2.74
CA LEU A 118 -3.49 -2.65 1.64
C LEU A 118 -4.48 -2.73 0.49
N ILE A 119 -4.06 -2.29 -0.69
CA ILE A 119 -4.80 -2.45 -1.93
C ILE A 119 -4.00 -3.42 -2.80
N TYR A 120 -4.54 -4.61 -3.05
CA TYR A 120 -3.93 -5.56 -3.97
C TYR A 120 -4.83 -5.82 -5.17
N PHE A 121 -4.22 -6.12 -6.31
CA PHE A 121 -4.93 -6.19 -7.58
C PHE A 121 -4.84 -7.60 -8.16
N GLN A 122 -5.98 -8.14 -8.60
CA GLN A 122 -6.02 -9.38 -9.35
C GLN A 122 -5.34 -9.18 -10.70
N THR A 123 -4.49 -10.12 -11.12
CA THR A 123 -3.93 -10.11 -12.48
C THR A 123 -4.68 -11.12 -13.35
N ARG A 124 -5.21 -10.68 -14.49
CA ARG A 124 -5.74 -11.57 -15.54
C ARG A 124 -4.95 -11.36 -16.81
N SER A 125 -4.26 -12.40 -17.29
CA SER A 125 -3.56 -12.38 -18.57
C SER A 125 -2.71 -11.12 -18.80
N SER A 126 -1.89 -10.75 -17.81
CA SER A 126 -1.02 -9.55 -17.75
C SER A 126 -1.69 -8.20 -17.46
N GLU A 127 -3.02 -8.11 -17.50
CA GLU A 127 -3.76 -6.90 -17.12
C GLU A 127 -4.03 -6.83 -15.62
N ILE A 128 -3.94 -5.62 -15.07
CA ILE A 128 -4.33 -5.33 -13.69
C ILE A 128 -5.85 -5.18 -13.65
N GLY A 129 -6.50 -6.12 -12.99
CA GLY A 129 -7.95 -6.22 -12.85
C GLY A 129 -8.47 -5.62 -11.56
N ALA A 130 -9.50 -6.25 -10.99
CA ALA A 130 -10.18 -5.78 -9.80
C ALA A 130 -9.21 -5.65 -8.61
N ALA A 131 -9.38 -4.57 -7.84
CA ALA A 131 -8.64 -4.33 -6.62
C ALA A 131 -9.46 -4.71 -5.39
N THR A 132 -8.78 -5.24 -4.39
CA THR A 132 -9.35 -5.51 -3.07
C THR A 132 -8.59 -4.68 -2.05
N SER A 133 -9.34 -4.00 -1.18
CA SER A 133 -8.81 -3.21 -0.08
C SER A 133 -9.01 -3.95 1.24
N VAL A 134 -7.98 -4.00 2.07
CA VAL A 134 -8.02 -4.61 3.40
C VAL A 134 -7.22 -3.77 4.39
N SER A 135 -7.72 -3.64 5.61
CA SER A 135 -7.03 -2.94 6.68
C SER A 135 -5.77 -3.71 7.11
N LEU A 136 -4.72 -2.99 7.44
CA LEU A 136 -3.49 -3.51 8.04
C LEU A 136 -3.19 -2.82 9.36
N ALA A 137 -2.74 -3.59 10.35
CA ALA A 137 -2.12 -3.05 11.55
C ALA A 137 -0.93 -3.92 11.96
N LEU A 138 0.09 -3.30 12.57
CA LEU A 138 1.30 -4.00 13.00
C LEU A 138 1.50 -3.84 14.51
N GLY A 139 1.46 -4.95 15.24
CA GLY A 139 1.96 -5.05 16.60
C GLY A 139 3.48 -5.26 16.57
N VAL A 140 4.23 -4.32 17.12
CA VAL A 140 5.70 -4.32 17.01
C VAL A 140 6.33 -5.06 18.18
N GLY A 141 7.03 -6.16 17.87
CA GLY A 141 7.88 -6.87 18.81
C GLY A 141 9.23 -6.18 18.99
N ARG A 142 9.89 -6.40 20.14
CA ARG A 142 11.26 -5.91 20.35
C ARG A 142 12.20 -6.46 19.27
N PRO A 143 12.33 -7.80 19.08
CA PRO A 143 12.88 -8.34 17.84
C PRO A 143 11.82 -8.37 16.73
N LYS A 144 12.25 -8.18 15.47
CA LYS A 144 11.35 -8.26 14.30
C LYS A 144 10.57 -9.57 14.25
N THR A 145 11.20 -10.68 14.61
CA THR A 145 10.59 -12.03 14.63
C THR A 145 9.39 -12.17 15.57
N GLN A 146 9.15 -11.21 16.46
CA GLN A 146 7.98 -11.16 17.36
C GLN A 146 6.91 -10.17 16.90
N ASP A 147 7.03 -9.59 15.70
CA ASP A 147 5.99 -8.75 15.12
C ASP A 147 4.71 -9.57 14.87
N LEU A 148 3.57 -8.94 15.10
CA LEU A 148 2.24 -9.45 14.75
C LEU A 148 1.62 -8.57 13.68
N LEU A 149 1.16 -9.17 12.59
CA LEU A 149 0.43 -8.48 11.54
C LEU A 149 -1.06 -8.79 11.69
N PHE A 150 -1.88 -7.75 11.71
CA PHE A 150 -3.33 -7.87 11.62
C PHE A 150 -3.75 -7.50 10.20
N TYR A 151 -4.56 -8.37 9.58
CA TYR A 151 -4.98 -8.28 8.20
C TYR A 151 -6.51 -8.41 8.12
N GLY A 152 -7.14 -7.47 7.44
CA GLY A 152 -8.60 -7.38 7.33
C GLY A 152 -9.23 -6.70 8.54
N GLY A 153 -10.50 -7.00 8.76
CA GLY A 153 -11.35 -6.25 9.69
C GLY A 153 -11.81 -4.92 9.09
N ALA A 154 -13.03 -4.53 9.41
CA ALA A 154 -13.61 -3.27 8.99
C ALA A 154 -13.04 -2.13 9.83
N ALA A 155 -12.82 -0.97 9.21
CA ALA A 155 -12.30 0.21 9.90
C ALA A 155 -13.22 0.71 11.03
N ASP A 156 -14.51 0.35 10.98
CA ASP A 156 -15.50 0.65 12.03
C ASP A 156 -15.53 -0.39 13.17
N GLY A 157 -14.69 -1.42 13.10
CA GLY A 157 -14.59 -2.49 14.09
C GLY A 157 -15.73 -3.52 14.06
N THR A 158 -16.60 -3.49 13.05
CA THR A 158 -17.74 -4.42 12.94
C THR A 158 -17.31 -5.85 12.57
N THR A 159 -16.12 -6.02 12.01
CA THR A 159 -15.54 -7.33 11.69
C THR A 159 -14.13 -7.47 12.25
N GLY A 160 -13.84 -8.64 12.84
CA GLY A 160 -12.54 -8.98 13.38
C GLY A 160 -11.47 -9.15 12.29
N ALA A 161 -10.23 -8.82 12.63
CA ALA A 161 -9.08 -9.08 11.77
C ALA A 161 -8.53 -10.51 11.94
N SER A 162 -7.75 -10.95 10.96
CA SER A 162 -6.90 -12.13 11.09
C SER A 162 -5.52 -11.72 11.58
N ALA A 163 -4.93 -12.51 12.48
CA ALA A 163 -3.61 -12.24 13.05
C ALA A 163 -2.57 -13.20 12.47
N TYR A 164 -1.40 -12.67 12.14
CA TYR A 164 -0.28 -13.41 11.58
C TYR A 164 0.98 -13.12 12.38
N GLN A 165 1.86 -14.11 12.44
CA GLN A 165 3.18 -14.00 13.05
C GLN A 165 4.25 -14.21 11.98
N ARG A 166 5.42 -13.64 12.19
CA ARG A 166 6.56 -13.82 11.28
C ARG A 166 7.03 -15.28 11.18
N SER A 167 7.22 -15.76 9.96
CA SER A 167 7.68 -17.13 9.66
C SER A 167 9.20 -17.23 9.52
N ASP A 168 9.87 -16.09 9.31
CA ASP A 168 11.33 -15.93 9.35
C ASP A 168 11.89 -15.94 10.79
N ALA A 169 11.02 -16.08 11.80
CA ALA A 169 11.41 -16.45 13.14
C ALA A 169 12.04 -17.85 13.12
N THR A 170 13.37 -17.92 13.03
CA THR A 170 14.08 -19.13 13.43
C THR A 170 13.60 -19.47 14.84
N VAL A 171 12.88 -20.59 14.97
CA VAL A 171 12.52 -21.14 16.27
C VAL A 171 13.84 -21.46 16.95
N VAL A 172 14.34 -20.52 17.76
CA VAL A 172 15.34 -20.85 18.77
C VAL A 172 14.59 -21.74 19.73
N ALA A 173 14.69 -23.05 19.50
CA ALA A 173 14.14 -24.04 20.40
C ALA A 173 14.68 -23.71 21.79
N THR A 174 13.79 -23.30 22.70
CA THR A 174 14.12 -23.19 24.11
C THR A 174 14.68 -24.55 24.51
N PRO A 175 15.96 -24.66 24.92
CA PRO A 175 16.47 -25.93 25.41
C PRO A 175 15.59 -26.33 26.59
N ALA A 176 15.01 -27.53 26.51
CA ALA A 176 14.20 -28.08 27.58
C ALA A 176 14.99 -27.97 28.88
N SER A 177 14.43 -27.24 29.86
CA SER A 177 14.97 -27.20 31.21
C SER A 177 14.99 -28.63 31.74
N GLY A 178 16.19 -29.22 31.76
CA GLY A 178 16.39 -30.54 32.35
C GLY A 178 16.00 -30.53 33.83
N PRO A 179 15.60 -31.69 34.39
CA PRO A 179 15.15 -31.76 35.78
C PRO A 179 16.28 -31.35 36.72
N VAL A 180 15.99 -30.38 37.59
CA VAL A 180 16.82 -30.06 38.75
C VAL A 180 16.63 -31.20 39.74
N LEU A 181 17.58 -32.13 39.80
CA LEU A 181 17.69 -33.08 40.90
C LEU A 181 18.13 -32.32 42.14
N LYS A 182 17.33 -32.42 43.22
CA LYS A 182 17.70 -31.99 44.57
C LYS A 182 18.44 -33.11 45.27
#